data_AF-A0A2V6T3M4-F1
#
_entry.id   AF-A0A2V6T3M4-F1
#
_cell.length_a   1.000
_cell.length_b   1.000
_cell.length_c   1.000
_cell.angle_alpha   90.00
_cell.angle_beta   90.00
_cell.angle_gamma   90.00
#
_symmetry.space_group_name_H-M   'P 1'
#
loop_
_entity.id
_entity.type
_entity.pdbx_description
1 polymer ?
#
loop_
_entity_poly.entity_id
_entity_poly.type
_entity_poly.pdbx_seq_one_letter_code
_entity_poly.pdbx_strand_id
1 'polypeptide(L)'
;LDDCATQRNLDERGREQARALGEAFRKHGVRVDRVLSSPVCRCLETARLMALGPVESSWALVPDSSPSTPVRLLELKEMVSAWRGPGTLVLVTHAYTVGPLIGILPSQAETVVLKPGSGSWAGVDLVGRIAAPE
;
A
#
# COMPACT_ATOMS: atom_id res chain seq x y z
N LEU A 1 -16.30 -10.93 2.01
CA LEU A 1 -14.90 -10.60 1.64
C LEU A 1 -13.92 -11.64 2.14
N ASP A 2 -14.32 -12.51 3.06
CA ASP A 2 -13.44 -13.56 3.58
C ASP A 2 -13.36 -14.77 2.64
N ASP A 3 -14.34 -14.94 1.74
CA ASP A 3 -14.25 -15.90 0.65
C ASP A 3 -13.44 -15.29 -0.51
N CYS A 4 -12.20 -15.76 -0.67
CA CYS A 4 -11.33 -15.36 -1.77
C CYS A 4 -11.77 -15.96 -3.11
N ALA A 5 -12.55 -17.04 -3.14
CA ALA A 5 -12.96 -17.69 -4.39
C ALA A 5 -13.87 -16.81 -5.25
N THR A 6 -14.57 -15.84 -4.64
CA THR A 6 -15.46 -14.90 -5.33
C THR A 6 -14.76 -13.62 -5.79
N GLN A 7 -13.45 -13.50 -5.62
CA GLN A 7 -12.69 -12.26 -5.85
C GLN A 7 -11.77 -12.36 -7.05
N ARG A 8 -11.42 -11.19 -7.62
CA ARG A 8 -10.25 -11.07 -8.48
C ARG A 8 -8.99 -11.19 -7.64
N ASN A 9 -8.35 -12.35 -7.71
CA ASN A 9 -7.09 -12.68 -7.03
C ASN A 9 -5.87 -12.43 -7.94
N LEU A 10 -4.67 -12.62 -7.39
CA LEU A 10 -3.43 -12.54 -8.17
C LEU A 10 -3.34 -13.70 -9.17
N ASP A 11 -2.86 -13.38 -10.37
CA ASP A 11 -2.28 -14.36 -11.28
C ASP A 11 -0.81 -14.61 -10.91
N GLU A 12 -0.13 -15.51 -11.63
CA GLU A 12 1.26 -15.84 -11.29
C GLU A 12 2.20 -14.65 -11.48
N ARG A 13 2.00 -13.84 -12.51
CA ARG A 13 2.76 -12.61 -12.71
C ARG A 13 2.66 -11.68 -11.51
N GLY A 14 1.45 -11.47 -10.98
CA GLY A 14 1.23 -10.66 -9.79
C GLY A 14 1.92 -11.25 -8.54
N ARG A 15 2.00 -12.58 -8.42
CA ARG A 15 2.74 -13.24 -7.34
C ARG A 15 4.25 -13.05 -7.48
N GLU A 16 4.79 -13.18 -8.69
CA GLU A 16 6.19 -12.93 -9.00
C GLU A 16 6.58 -11.48 -8.67
N GLN A 17 5.77 -10.51 -9.09
CA GLN A 17 5.97 -9.10 -8.77
C GLN A 17 5.95 -8.84 -7.25
N ALA A 18 5.04 -9.49 -6.50
CA ALA A 18 4.99 -9.34 -5.05
C ALA A 18 6.26 -9.89 -4.37
N ARG A 19 6.76 -11.06 -4.80
CA ARG A 19 8.01 -11.64 -4.29
C ARG A 19 9.21 -10.74 -4.61
N ALA A 20 9.32 -10.29 -5.87
CA ALA A 20 10.40 -9.43 -6.33
C ALA A 20 10.42 -8.07 -5.59
N LEU A 21 9.25 -7.49 -5.31
CA LEU A 21 9.17 -6.27 -4.51
C LEU A 21 9.68 -6.50 -3.08
N GLY A 22 9.26 -7.60 -2.46
CA GLY A 22 9.78 -8.02 -1.15
C GLY A 22 11.30 -8.20 -1.13
N GLU A 23 11.85 -8.84 -2.16
CA GLU A 23 13.29 -9.00 -2.33
C GLU A 23 14.01 -7.67 -2.49
N ALA A 24 13.47 -6.74 -3.26
CA ALA A 24 14.04 -5.40 -3.42
C ALA A 24 14.13 -4.66 -2.09
N PHE A 25 13.08 -4.69 -1.26
CA PHE A 25 13.10 -4.10 0.08
C PHE A 25 14.24 -4.68 0.94
N ARG A 26 14.37 -6.01 0.97
CA ARG A 26 15.44 -6.69 1.72
C ARG A 26 16.83 -6.37 1.17
N LYS A 27 17.00 -6.41 -0.16
CA LYS A 27 18.27 -6.13 -0.85
C LYS A 27 18.75 -4.70 -0.61
N HIS A 28 17.83 -3.74 -0.55
CA HIS A 28 18.15 -2.34 -0.28
C HIS A 28 18.26 -2.01 1.22
N GLY A 29 18.15 -3.02 2.10
CA GLY A 29 18.28 -2.82 3.55
C GLY A 29 17.17 -1.94 4.15
N VAL A 30 15.98 -1.91 3.53
CA VAL A 30 14.85 -1.13 4.03
C VAL A 30 14.38 -1.75 5.34
N ARG A 31 14.54 -1.00 6.43
CA ARG A 31 14.03 -1.40 7.76
C ARG A 31 12.51 -1.23 7.79
N VAL A 32 11.77 -2.29 7.52
CA VAL A 32 10.32 -2.33 7.66
C VAL A 32 9.95 -2.47 9.13
N ASP A 33 9.07 -1.59 9.60
CA ASP A 33 8.56 -1.62 10.98
C ASP A 33 7.18 -2.26 11.08
N ARG A 34 6.28 -1.91 10.14
CA ARG A 34 4.93 -2.48 10.08
C ARG A 34 4.49 -2.70 8.64
N VAL A 35 3.71 -3.77 8.44
CA VAL A 35 3.05 -4.08 7.16
C VAL A 35 1.55 -4.11 7.38
N LEU A 36 0.84 -3.18 6.75
CA LEU A 36 -0.61 -3.15 6.71
C LEU A 36 -1.11 -3.44 5.31
N SER A 37 -2.21 -4.17 5.21
CA SER A 37 -2.85 -4.49 3.94
C SER A 37 -4.34 -4.20 3.97
N SER A 38 -4.88 -3.83 2.81
CA SER A 38 -6.31 -3.98 2.52
C SER A 38 -6.76 -5.41 2.84
N PRO A 39 -7.95 -5.63 3.41
CA PRO A 39 -8.48 -6.97 3.66
C PRO A 39 -8.85 -7.75 2.39
N VAL A 40 -8.82 -7.12 1.21
CA VAL A 40 -9.08 -7.79 -0.07
C VAL A 40 -7.99 -8.83 -0.36
N CYS A 41 -8.37 -10.03 -0.80
CA CYS A 41 -7.48 -11.19 -0.84
C CYS A 41 -6.19 -10.97 -1.64
N ARG A 42 -6.27 -10.32 -2.80
CA ARG A 42 -5.07 -10.00 -3.60
C ARG A 42 -4.06 -9.13 -2.86
N CYS A 43 -4.51 -8.19 -2.02
CA CYS A 43 -3.62 -7.32 -1.26
C CYS A 43 -2.98 -8.10 -0.10
N LEU A 44 -3.78 -8.93 0.60
CA LEU A 44 -3.26 -9.80 1.65
C LEU A 44 -2.23 -10.80 1.08
N GLU A 45 -2.50 -11.37 -0.09
CA GLU A 45 -1.58 -12.27 -0.79
C GLU A 45 -0.29 -11.54 -1.20
N THR A 46 -0.39 -10.34 -1.81
CA THR A 46 0.78 -9.50 -2.12
C THR A 46 1.62 -9.23 -0.87
N ALA A 47 1.00 -8.74 0.22
CA ALA A 47 1.70 -8.39 1.45
C ALA A 47 2.43 -9.60 2.08
N ARG A 48 1.80 -10.78 2.06
CA ARG A 48 2.40 -12.03 2.55
C ARG A 48 3.57 -12.47 1.67
N LEU A 49 3.41 -12.45 0.35
CA LEU A 49 4.46 -12.84 -0.60
C LEU A 49 5.66 -11.90 -0.57
N MET A 50 5.47 -10.62 -0.24
CA MET A 50 6.58 -9.69 -0.02
C MET A 50 7.48 -10.12 1.15
N ALA A 51 6.98 -10.92 2.11
CA ALA A 51 7.75 -11.47 3.22
C ALA A 51 8.58 -10.41 3.98
N LEU A 52 7.92 -9.30 4.35
CA LEU A 52 8.54 -8.17 5.07
C LEU A 52 8.20 -8.13 6.57
N GLY A 53 7.42 -9.09 7.05
CA GLY A 53 6.98 -9.20 8.44
C GLY A 53 5.53 -9.68 8.55
N PRO A 54 4.98 -9.71 9.77
CA PRO A 54 3.55 -9.97 10.00
C PRO A 54 2.68 -8.95 9.27
N VAL A 55 1.58 -9.41 8.68
CA VAL A 55 0.61 -8.57 7.95
C VAL A 55 -0.62 -8.34 8.82
N GLU A 56 -0.95 -7.09 9.09
CA GLU A 56 -2.21 -6.72 9.72
C GLU A 56 -3.16 -6.11 8.68
N SER A 57 -4.46 -6.38 8.81
CA SER A 57 -5.47 -5.83 7.89
C SER A 57 -6.00 -4.48 8.36
N SER A 58 -6.19 -3.53 7.44
CA SER A 58 -6.84 -2.25 7.72
C SER A 58 -7.84 -1.86 6.63
N TRP A 59 -9.03 -1.45 7.06
CA TRP A 59 -10.08 -0.95 6.17
C TRP A 59 -9.78 0.42 5.57
N ALA A 60 -8.88 1.21 6.19
CA ALA A 60 -8.36 2.46 5.62
C ALA A 60 -7.67 2.24 4.26
N LEU A 61 -7.28 1.00 3.96
CA LEU A 61 -6.61 0.60 2.71
C LEU A 61 -7.60 0.05 1.66
N VAL A 62 -8.88 0.36 1.78
CA VAL A 62 -9.92 0.04 0.80
C VAL A 62 -10.37 1.35 0.15
N PRO A 63 -10.65 1.40 -1.17
CA PRO A 63 -11.18 2.61 -1.79
C PRO A 63 -12.54 2.98 -1.18
N ASP A 64 -12.77 4.28 -1.00
CA ASP A 64 -14.10 4.78 -0.64
C ASP A 64 -15.12 4.40 -1.73
N SER A 65 -16.35 4.11 -1.32
CA SER A 65 -17.44 3.81 -2.26
C SER A 65 -17.98 5.04 -2.99
N SER A 66 -17.72 6.24 -2.47
CA SER A 66 -18.10 7.52 -3.08
C SER A 66 -17.14 8.64 -2.68
N PRO A 67 -16.77 9.56 -3.59
CA PRO A 67 -16.01 10.77 -3.25
C PRO A 67 -16.71 11.69 -2.23
N SER A 68 -18.04 11.64 -2.14
CA SER A 68 -18.82 12.47 -1.20
C SER A 68 -18.73 11.98 0.26
N THR A 69 -18.14 10.82 0.52
CA THR A 69 -18.02 10.24 1.86
C THR A 69 -16.62 9.63 2.04
N PRO A 70 -15.56 10.46 2.11
CA PRO A 70 -14.16 10.03 2.00
C PRO A 70 -13.60 9.50 3.33
N VAL A 71 -14.30 8.56 3.97
CA VAL A 71 -13.92 8.05 5.30
C VAL A 71 -12.56 7.35 5.24
N ARG A 72 -12.35 6.47 4.25
CA ARG A 72 -11.11 5.69 4.12
C ARG A 72 -9.93 6.57 3.70
N LEU A 73 -10.17 7.56 2.84
CA LEU A 73 -9.15 8.54 2.49
C LEU A 73 -8.68 9.34 3.70
N LEU A 74 -9.59 9.79 4.57
CA LEU A 74 -9.24 10.52 5.79
C LEU A 74 -8.46 9.64 6.78
N GLU A 75 -8.87 8.38 6.96
CA GLU A 75 -8.15 7.40 7.79
C GLU A 75 -6.74 7.11 7.24
N LEU A 76 -6.61 6.90 5.93
CA LEU A 76 -5.32 6.69 5.28
C LEU A 76 -4.43 7.92 5.45
N LYS A 77 -4.97 9.13 5.24
CA LYS A 77 -4.25 10.38 5.41
C LYS A 77 -3.68 10.50 6.82
N GLU A 78 -4.50 10.26 7.84
CA GLU A 78 -4.05 10.28 9.23
C GLU A 78 -2.94 9.26 9.46
N MET A 79 -3.15 8.01 9.01
CA MET A 79 -2.16 6.94 9.13
C MET A 79 -0.80 7.29 8.53
N VAL A 80 -0.76 7.87 7.32
CA VAL A 80 0.52 8.21 6.67
C VAL A 80 1.16 9.47 7.26
N SER A 81 0.38 10.49 7.60
CA SER A 81 0.90 11.78 8.08
C SER A 81 1.35 11.73 9.54
N ALA A 82 0.72 10.88 10.36
CA ALA A 82 1.08 10.66 11.76
C ALA A 82 2.19 9.62 11.95
N TRP A 83 2.65 8.93 10.90
CA TRP A 83 3.65 7.88 11.05
C TRP A 83 4.99 8.43 11.60
N ARG A 84 5.41 7.94 12.77
CA ARG A 84 6.68 8.28 13.43
C ARG A 84 7.45 7.04 13.92
N GLY A 85 7.11 5.86 13.40
CA GLY A 85 7.77 4.61 13.77
C GLY A 85 9.25 4.58 13.40
N PRO A 86 10.05 3.70 14.03
CA PRO A 86 11.51 3.64 13.85
C PRO A 86 11.96 3.06 12.50
N GLY A 87 11.02 2.77 11.60
CA GLY A 87 11.26 2.25 10.25
C GLY A 87 10.11 2.57 9.30
N THR A 88 10.11 1.89 8.15
CA THR A 88 9.13 2.10 7.08
C THR A 88 7.80 1.42 7.41
N LEU A 89 6.71 2.17 7.28
CA LEU A 89 5.35 1.64 7.19
C LEU A 89 5.07 1.20 5.75
N VAL A 90 4.82 -0.08 5.53
CA VAL A 90 4.45 -0.63 4.22
C VAL A 90 2.93 -0.79 4.18
N LEU A 91 2.30 -0.17 3.18
CA LEU A 91 0.85 -0.21 2.97
C LEU A 91 0.54 -0.88 1.63
N VAL A 92 -0.14 -2.03 1.65
CA VAL A 92 -0.58 -2.74 0.45
C VAL A 92 -2.05 -2.45 0.20
N THR A 93 -2.34 -1.72 -0.89
CA THR A 93 -3.64 -1.09 -1.12
C THR A 93 -3.97 -1.06 -2.62
N HIS A 94 -4.95 -0.25 -3.03
CA HIS A 94 -5.43 -0.12 -4.41
C HIS A 94 -5.09 1.25 -4.98
N ALA A 95 -4.95 1.33 -6.30
CA ALA A 95 -4.66 2.59 -6.99
C ALA A 95 -5.73 3.67 -6.69
N TYR A 96 -7.01 3.30 -6.64
CA TYR A 96 -8.11 4.21 -6.29
C TYR A 96 -8.12 4.66 -4.82
N THR A 97 -7.43 3.94 -3.93
CA THR A 97 -7.29 4.36 -2.53
C THR A 97 -6.20 5.42 -2.40
N VAL A 98 -5.05 5.21 -3.07
CA VAL A 98 -3.90 6.12 -2.97
C VAL A 98 -4.05 7.32 -3.92
N GLY A 99 -4.76 7.16 -5.03
CA GLY A 99 -4.89 8.19 -6.06
C GLY A 99 -5.37 9.55 -5.54
N PRO A 100 -6.46 9.60 -4.76
CA PRO A 100 -6.91 10.84 -4.15
C PRO A 100 -5.87 11.48 -3.22
N LEU A 101 -5.06 10.68 -2.52
CA LEU A 101 -4.03 11.14 -1.58
C LEU A 101 -2.87 11.86 -2.29
N ILE A 102 -2.43 11.32 -3.44
CA ILE A 102 -1.19 11.78 -4.11
C ILE A 102 -1.42 12.47 -5.47
N GLY A 103 -2.67 12.54 -5.94
CA GLY A 103 -3.05 13.19 -7.19
C GLY A 103 -2.69 12.43 -8.48
N ILE A 104 -2.20 11.20 -8.38
CA ILE A 104 -1.88 10.32 -9.53
C ILE A 104 -2.44 8.92 -9.29
N LEU A 105 -2.81 8.21 -10.35
CA LEU A 105 -3.25 6.82 -10.25
C LEU A 105 -2.06 5.89 -10.55
N PRO A 106 -1.49 5.16 -9.56
CA PRO A 106 -0.35 4.29 -9.80
C PRO A 106 -0.70 3.08 -10.67
N SER A 107 0.29 2.57 -11.39
CA SER A 107 0.17 1.30 -12.12
C SER A 107 0.12 0.11 -11.17
N GLN A 108 -0.32 -1.06 -11.66
CA GLN A 108 -0.27 -2.29 -10.85
C GLN A 108 1.16 -2.61 -10.44
N ALA A 109 1.33 -3.02 -9.18
CA ALA A 109 2.63 -3.29 -8.54
C ALA A 109 3.62 -2.10 -8.52
N GLU A 110 3.20 -0.89 -8.94
CA GLU A 110 4.00 0.31 -8.76
C GLU A 110 4.03 0.70 -7.28
N THR A 111 5.22 1.07 -6.79
CA THR A 111 5.41 1.52 -5.41
C THR A 111 5.58 3.03 -5.36
N VAL A 112 4.80 3.70 -4.50
CA VAL A 112 4.96 5.12 -4.21
C VAL A 112 5.62 5.29 -2.84
N VAL A 113 6.60 6.18 -2.76
CA VAL A 113 7.34 6.47 -1.52
C VAL A 113 6.88 7.81 -0.99
N LEU A 114 6.29 7.79 0.19
CA LEU A 114 5.79 8.97 0.88
C LEU A 114 6.64 9.26 2.11
N LYS A 115 6.79 10.55 2.42
CA LYS A 115 7.37 11.02 3.69
C LYS A 115 6.32 11.86 4.42
N PRO A 116 6.07 11.63 5.72
CA PRO A 116 5.27 12.55 6.52
C PRO A 116 5.90 13.95 6.49
N GLY A 117 5.09 14.97 6.17
CA GLY A 117 5.61 16.31 5.87
C GLY A 117 4.50 17.34 5.73
N SER A 118 4.85 18.56 5.32
CA SER A 118 3.90 19.67 5.17
C SER A 118 3.52 19.95 3.72
N GLY A 119 4.05 19.22 2.73
CA GLY A 119 4.01 19.60 1.31
C GLY A 119 2.77 19.17 0.52
N SER A 120 1.67 18.79 1.19
CA SER A 120 0.37 18.60 0.53
C SER A 120 -0.79 18.82 1.49
N TRP A 121 -2.01 18.94 0.94
CA TRP A 121 -3.27 18.89 1.72
C TRP A 121 -3.35 17.62 2.58
N ALA A 122 -2.60 16.57 2.23
CA ALA A 122 -2.57 15.28 2.91
C ALA A 122 -1.51 15.18 4.02
N GLY A 123 -0.67 16.20 4.25
CA GLY A 123 0.38 16.11 5.28
C GLY A 123 1.48 15.09 4.96
N VAL A 124 1.68 14.83 3.66
CA VAL A 124 2.73 13.93 3.14
C VAL A 124 3.35 14.50 1.88
N ASP A 125 4.62 14.20 1.68
CA ASP A 125 5.39 14.54 0.49
C ASP A 125 5.60 13.27 -0.34
N LEU A 126 5.32 13.33 -1.65
CA LEU A 126 5.72 12.27 -2.59
C LEU A 126 7.22 12.38 -2.87
N VAL A 127 7.99 11.43 -2.35
CA VAL A 127 9.46 11.40 -2.47
C VAL A 127 9.91 10.72 -3.76
N GLY A 128 9.15 9.72 -4.21
CA GLY A 128 9.52 8.98 -5.41
C GLY A 128 8.52 7.91 -5.80
N ARG A 129 8.74 7.36 -6.99
CA ARG A 129 7.98 6.26 -7.58
C ARG A 129 8.96 5.20 -8.04
N ILE A 130 8.64 3.95 -7.77
CA ILE A 130 9.42 2.78 -8.18
C ILE A 130 8.51 1.95 -9.06
N ALA A 131 8.96 1.71 -10.30
CA ALA A 131 8.22 0.90 -11.26
C ALA A 131 8.00 -0.52 -10.72
N ALA A 132 6.94 -1.17 -11.21
CA ALA A 132 6.71 -2.57 -10.92
C ALA A 132 7.92 -3.41 -11.37
N PRO A 133 8.33 -4.43 -10.59
CA PRO A 133 9.27 -5.42 -11.07
C PRO A 133 8.77 -6.07 -12.37
N GLU A 134 9.68 -6.32 -13.30
CA GLU A 134 9.39 -7.08 -14.53
C GLU A 134 9.13 -8.56 -14.24
#